data_AF-A0A8J9Z4Z1-F1
#
_entry.id   AF-A0A8J9Z4Z1-F1
#
_cell.length_a   1.000
_cell.length_b   1.000
_cell.length_c   1.000
_cell.angle_alpha   90.00
_cell.angle_beta   90.00
_cell.angle_gamma   90.00
#
_symmetry.space_group_name_H-M   'P 1'
#
loop_
_entity.id
_entity.type
_entity.pdbx_description
1 polymer ?
#
loop_
_entity_poly.entity_id
_entity_poly.type
_entity_poly.pdbx_seq_one_letter_code
_entity_poly.pdbx_strand_id
1 'polypeptide(L)'
;MAKLCSNNNNIINNNNNSRGFLDMVNMAKLCSNNNNNINNNSRGFLDMVNMAKLCSNNNSNNNINNSRGFLDMVNMAKLCSNNNNIINNSRGFLDMVNMAKLWSNNNNIINNSRGFLDMVNMAKLWSNNNNIINNSRGFLDMVNMAKLCSNINNNIINNSRGFLDMVNMAKLCSNNNSNNNINNSRGFLDMVNMAKLWSNNNNIINNSRGFLDMVNMAKLWSNNNNIINNSRGFLDMVNMAKLWSNNNNIINNSRGFLDMVNMAKLCSNINNNIINNNSRGFLDMVNMAKLCCNNNSNNNSRGFLDMVNMAKLCSNNNNINNNSRGFLDMVNMAKLCSNNNNNNINNNSRGFLDMVNMAKLWNEKGKESGLDPV
;
A
#
# COMPACT_ATOMS: atom_id res chain seq x y z
N MET A 1 -35.89 -23.00 2.61
CA MET A 1 -34.47 -22.55 2.69
C MET A 1 -33.64 -23.65 3.35
N ALA A 2 -32.83 -24.37 2.56
CA ALA A 2 -31.99 -25.45 3.09
C ALA A 2 -30.78 -24.90 3.86
N LYS A 3 -30.41 -25.59 4.95
CA LYS A 3 -29.17 -25.38 5.70
C LYS A 3 -28.37 -26.68 5.62
N LEU A 4 -27.14 -26.62 5.11
CA LEU A 4 -26.21 -27.75 5.11
C LEU A 4 -25.01 -27.37 6.00
N CYS A 5 -24.86 -28.06 7.13
CA CYS A 5 -23.72 -27.89 8.02
C CYS A 5 -23.12 -29.27 8.25
N SER A 6 -21.87 -29.48 7.85
CA SER A 6 -21.14 -30.72 8.18
C SER A 6 -20.10 -30.49 9.24
N ASN A 7 -20.07 -31.41 10.21
CA ASN A 7 -19.02 -31.57 11.20
C ASN A 7 -18.20 -32.86 10.99
N ASN A 8 -18.46 -33.63 9.91
CA ASN A 8 -17.85 -34.95 9.68
C ASN A 8 -16.96 -34.98 8.42
N ASN A 9 -15.82 -35.67 8.58
CA ASN A 9 -14.60 -35.75 7.75
C ASN A 9 -14.74 -36.27 6.30
N ASN A 10 -15.93 -36.33 5.68
CA ASN A 10 -16.08 -37.07 4.40
C ASN A 10 -16.98 -36.42 3.33
N ILE A 11 -17.31 -35.12 3.41
CA ILE A 11 -18.19 -34.54 2.37
C ILE A 11 -17.45 -34.26 1.05
N ILE A 12 -16.13 -34.04 1.07
CA ILE A 12 -15.41 -33.59 -0.13
C ILE A 12 -14.05 -34.32 -0.23
N ASN A 13 -14.07 -35.62 -0.52
CA ASN A 13 -12.92 -36.30 -1.11
C ASN A 13 -13.15 -36.34 -2.61
N ASN A 14 -12.63 -35.35 -3.34
CA ASN A 14 -12.68 -35.37 -4.79
C ASN A 14 -11.23 -35.35 -5.30
N ASN A 15 -10.85 -36.41 -6.02
CA ASN A 15 -9.53 -36.59 -6.62
C ASN A 15 -9.59 -36.36 -8.15
N ASN A 16 -10.65 -35.74 -8.67
CA ASN A 16 -10.90 -35.68 -10.12
C ASN A 16 -11.05 -34.24 -10.64
N ASN A 17 -10.56 -34.02 -11.86
CA ASN A 17 -10.70 -32.82 -12.70
C ASN A 17 -12.19 -32.50 -12.97
N SER A 18 -12.91 -31.98 -11.98
CA SER A 18 -14.33 -31.63 -12.09
C SER A 18 -14.52 -30.18 -12.54
N ARG A 19 -15.54 -29.96 -13.38
CA ARG A 19 -16.13 -28.65 -13.71
C ARG A 19 -17.46 -28.51 -12.94
N GLY A 20 -17.73 -27.38 -12.30
CA GLY A 20 -19.05 -27.08 -11.71
C GLY A 20 -19.46 -28.05 -10.61
N PHE A 21 -18.57 -28.34 -9.65
CA PHE A 21 -18.82 -29.43 -8.68
C PHE A 21 -20.07 -29.20 -7.83
N LEU A 22 -20.33 -27.96 -7.40
CA LEU A 22 -21.59 -27.57 -6.77
C LEU A 22 -22.03 -26.17 -7.24
N ASP A 23 -23.05 -26.14 -8.08
CA ASP A 23 -23.78 -24.90 -8.41
C ASP A 23 -24.96 -24.77 -7.44
N MET A 24 -24.95 -23.73 -6.61
CA MET A 24 -25.98 -23.50 -5.59
C MET A 24 -26.70 -22.19 -5.81
N VAL A 25 -28.03 -22.28 -5.96
CA VAL A 25 -28.90 -21.12 -6.10
C VAL A 25 -29.88 -21.05 -4.92
N ASN A 26 -30.02 -19.88 -4.31
CA ASN A 26 -31.00 -19.59 -3.24
C ASN A 26 -30.83 -20.43 -1.96
N MET A 27 -29.58 -20.71 -1.56
CA MET A 27 -29.31 -21.40 -0.30
C MET A 27 -29.16 -20.42 0.87
N ALA A 28 -29.74 -20.76 2.04
CA ALA A 28 -29.63 -19.88 3.19
C ALA A 28 -28.24 -19.94 3.84
N LYS A 29 -27.71 -21.15 4.05
CA LYS A 29 -26.47 -21.32 4.81
C LYS A 29 -25.75 -22.62 4.45
N LEU A 30 -24.45 -22.49 4.22
CA LEU A 30 -23.52 -23.61 4.08
C LEU A 30 -22.38 -23.45 5.10
N CYS A 31 -22.04 -24.53 5.81
CA CYS A 31 -20.89 -24.58 6.71
C CYS A 31 -20.03 -25.82 6.45
N SER A 32 -18.72 -25.59 6.34
CA SER A 32 -17.67 -26.61 6.28
C SER A 32 -16.69 -26.37 7.43
N ASN A 33 -16.64 -27.28 8.40
CA ASN A 33 -15.65 -27.27 9.49
C ASN A 33 -14.90 -28.60 9.52
N ASN A 34 -13.58 -28.54 9.72
CA ASN A 34 -12.65 -29.66 9.94
C ASN A 34 -12.32 -30.54 8.72
N ASN A 35 -11.03 -30.55 8.36
CA ASN A 35 -10.33 -31.61 7.59
C ASN A 35 -11.03 -32.13 6.32
N ASN A 36 -11.65 -31.25 5.53
CA ASN A 36 -11.83 -31.60 4.12
C ASN A 36 -10.45 -31.60 3.45
N ASN A 37 -10.12 -32.66 2.72
CA ASN A 37 -8.95 -32.73 1.85
C ASN A 37 -9.43 -32.42 0.43
N ILE A 38 -9.53 -31.13 0.09
CA ILE A 38 -9.86 -30.70 -1.27
C ILE A 38 -8.55 -30.72 -2.08
N ASN A 39 -8.26 -31.87 -2.70
CA ASN A 39 -7.18 -32.01 -3.67
C ASN A 39 -7.73 -31.89 -5.09
N ASN A 40 -7.98 -30.67 -5.55
CA ASN A 40 -8.66 -30.44 -6.82
C ASN A 40 -7.82 -29.63 -7.80
N ASN A 41 -7.70 -30.16 -9.03
CA ASN A 41 -7.37 -29.43 -10.26
C ASN A 41 -8.68 -29.03 -10.99
N SER A 42 -9.54 -28.27 -10.32
CA SER A 42 -10.90 -27.96 -10.80
C SER A 42 -11.02 -26.60 -11.50
N ARG A 43 -12.05 -26.49 -12.36
CA ARG A 43 -12.57 -25.21 -12.83
C ARG A 43 -13.98 -25.01 -12.28
N GLY A 44 -14.31 -23.86 -11.68
CA GLY A 44 -15.68 -23.62 -11.14
C GLY A 44 -16.02 -24.63 -10.05
N PHE A 45 -15.26 -24.70 -8.95
CA PHE A 45 -15.53 -25.73 -7.93
C PHE A 45 -16.86 -25.46 -7.22
N LEU A 46 -17.16 -24.19 -6.94
CA LEU A 46 -18.36 -23.77 -6.23
C LEU A 46 -18.86 -22.45 -6.80
N ASP A 47 -19.94 -22.51 -7.57
CA ASP A 47 -20.63 -21.33 -8.09
C ASP A 47 -21.89 -21.09 -7.27
N MET A 48 -21.98 -19.94 -6.61
CA MET A 48 -23.06 -19.65 -5.66
C MET A 48 -23.79 -18.36 -6.01
N VAL A 49 -25.11 -18.46 -6.16
CA VAL A 49 -25.99 -17.33 -6.43
C VAL A 49 -27.03 -17.19 -5.32
N ASN A 50 -27.14 -15.98 -4.77
CA ASN A 50 -28.10 -15.62 -3.72
C ASN A 50 -27.95 -16.49 -2.45
N MET A 51 -26.74 -16.52 -1.88
CA MET A 51 -26.48 -17.24 -0.64
C MET A 51 -26.39 -16.29 0.57
N ALA A 52 -27.11 -16.56 1.65
CA ALA A 52 -27.04 -15.66 2.81
C ALA A 52 -25.74 -15.82 3.62
N LYS A 53 -25.22 -17.06 3.80
CA LYS A 53 -24.00 -17.26 4.59
C LYS A 53 -23.20 -18.52 4.22
N LEU A 54 -21.90 -18.35 3.99
CA LEU A 54 -20.93 -19.44 3.89
C LEU A 54 -19.88 -19.32 5.01
N CYS A 55 -19.57 -20.43 5.69
CA CYS A 55 -18.45 -20.51 6.64
C CYS A 55 -17.57 -21.72 6.35
N SER A 56 -16.26 -21.47 6.20
CA SER A 56 -15.22 -22.47 5.95
C SER A 56 -14.09 -22.24 6.96
N ASN A 57 -14.00 -23.09 7.99
CA ASN A 57 -12.97 -22.95 9.02
C ASN A 57 -12.15 -24.23 9.20
N ASN A 58 -10.86 -24.06 9.51
CA ASN A 58 -9.92 -25.14 9.87
C ASN A 58 -9.76 -26.22 8.79
N ASN A 59 -9.67 -25.82 7.52
CA ASN A 59 -9.33 -26.75 6.43
C ASN A 59 -7.84 -26.66 6.12
N SER A 60 -7.01 -27.07 7.09
CA SER A 60 -5.54 -26.97 7.01
C SER A 60 -4.89 -27.97 6.04
N ASN A 61 -5.65 -28.95 5.54
CA ASN A 61 -5.14 -30.00 4.63
C ASN A 61 -5.59 -29.82 3.17
N ASN A 62 -6.05 -28.61 2.79
CA ASN A 62 -6.46 -28.31 1.43
C ASN A 62 -5.28 -27.97 0.53
N ASN A 63 -4.80 -28.96 -0.23
CA ASN A 63 -3.92 -28.71 -1.38
C ASN A 63 -4.77 -28.48 -2.63
N ILE A 64 -5.40 -27.30 -2.72
CA ILE A 64 -6.08 -26.91 -3.95
C ILE A 64 -4.97 -26.64 -4.96
N ASN A 65 -4.85 -27.37 -6.08
CA ASN A 65 -3.76 -27.20 -7.05
C ASN A 65 -4.28 -26.78 -8.45
N ASN A 66 -3.60 -25.90 -9.19
CA ASN A 66 -3.94 -25.43 -10.54
C ASN A 66 -5.42 -25.04 -10.80
N SER A 67 -6.12 -24.43 -9.84
CA SER A 67 -7.54 -24.12 -9.98
C SER A 67 -7.81 -22.86 -10.83
N ARG A 68 -8.96 -22.82 -11.50
CA ARG A 68 -9.50 -21.59 -12.12
C ARG A 68 -10.94 -21.34 -11.70
N GLY A 69 -11.28 -20.15 -11.22
CA GLY A 69 -12.62 -19.86 -10.70
C GLY A 69 -12.97 -20.85 -9.58
N PHE A 70 -12.17 -20.92 -8.51
CA PHE A 70 -12.43 -21.95 -7.50
C PHE A 70 -13.75 -21.67 -6.77
N LEU A 71 -14.04 -20.40 -6.52
CA LEU A 71 -15.24 -19.96 -5.83
C LEU A 71 -15.78 -18.69 -6.50
N ASP A 72 -16.87 -18.81 -7.23
CA ASP A 72 -17.54 -17.69 -7.88
C ASP A 72 -18.85 -17.40 -7.14
N MET A 73 -19.01 -16.19 -6.62
CA MET A 73 -20.13 -15.83 -5.73
C MET A 73 -20.82 -14.56 -6.18
N VAL A 74 -22.14 -14.65 -6.36
CA VAL A 74 -23.00 -13.52 -6.69
C VAL A 74 -24.07 -13.35 -5.62
N ASN A 75 -24.20 -12.13 -5.12
CA ASN A 75 -25.20 -11.73 -4.11
C ASN A 75 -25.09 -12.53 -2.81
N MET A 76 -23.91 -12.51 -2.18
CA MET A 76 -23.68 -13.18 -0.90
C MET A 76 -23.68 -12.21 0.28
N ALA A 77 -24.44 -12.49 1.33
CA ALA A 77 -24.46 -11.58 2.48
C ALA A 77 -23.23 -11.75 3.40
N LYS A 78 -22.72 -12.98 3.60
CA LYS A 78 -21.56 -13.19 4.47
C LYS A 78 -20.71 -14.41 4.11
N LEU A 79 -19.40 -14.21 3.99
CA LEU A 79 -18.39 -15.27 3.92
C LEU A 79 -17.45 -15.21 5.12
N CYS A 80 -17.14 -16.36 5.72
CA CYS A 80 -16.09 -16.51 6.75
C CYS A 80 -15.13 -17.63 6.35
N SER A 81 -13.84 -17.31 6.27
CA SER A 81 -12.76 -18.22 5.89
C SER A 81 -11.61 -18.11 6.89
N ASN A 82 -11.48 -19.04 7.84
CA ASN A 82 -10.44 -18.94 8.87
C ASN A 82 -9.57 -20.19 8.97
N ASN A 83 -8.28 -20.00 9.26
CA ASN A 83 -7.31 -21.07 9.53
C ASN A 83 -7.20 -22.10 8.38
N ASN A 84 -7.19 -21.64 7.13
CA ASN A 84 -7.04 -22.51 5.96
C ASN A 84 -5.62 -22.43 5.39
N ASN A 85 -5.09 -23.57 4.95
CA ASN A 85 -3.89 -23.59 4.12
C ASN A 85 -4.35 -23.63 2.65
N ILE A 86 -3.85 -22.71 1.84
CA ILE A 86 -4.18 -22.55 0.42
C ILE A 86 -2.85 -22.53 -0.33
N ILE A 87 -2.49 -23.64 -0.95
CA ILE A 87 -1.21 -23.78 -1.67
C ILE A 87 -1.51 -23.72 -3.16
N ASN A 88 -1.26 -22.64 -3.95
CA ASN A 88 -1.56 -22.77 -5.39
C ASN A 88 -0.94 -21.89 -6.51
N ASN A 89 -0.84 -22.48 -7.71
CA ASN A 89 -0.79 -21.88 -9.06
C ASN A 89 -2.20 -21.58 -9.63
N SER A 90 -3.04 -20.78 -8.96
CA SER A 90 -4.43 -20.54 -9.39
C SER A 90 -4.62 -19.28 -10.27
N ARG A 91 -5.73 -19.23 -11.02
CA ARG A 91 -6.24 -18.00 -11.66
C ARG A 91 -7.69 -17.73 -11.26
N GLY A 92 -8.01 -16.58 -10.68
CA GLY A 92 -9.37 -16.29 -10.19
C GLY A 92 -9.76 -17.26 -9.08
N PHE A 93 -9.09 -17.21 -7.92
CA PHE A 93 -9.41 -18.18 -6.85
C PHE A 93 -10.76 -17.86 -6.20
N LEU A 94 -11.05 -16.59 -5.99
CA LEU A 94 -12.27 -16.11 -5.37
C LEU A 94 -12.78 -14.88 -6.12
N ASP A 95 -13.84 -15.06 -6.90
CA ASP A 95 -14.48 -13.98 -7.64
C ASP A 95 -15.83 -13.66 -6.99
N MET A 96 -16.00 -12.42 -6.52
CA MET A 96 -17.13 -12.02 -5.68
C MET A 96 -17.81 -10.76 -6.20
N VAL A 97 -19.10 -10.87 -6.48
CA VAL A 97 -19.96 -9.75 -6.90
C VAL A 97 -21.08 -9.53 -5.90
N ASN A 98 -21.23 -8.28 -5.45
CA ASN A 98 -22.27 -7.83 -4.51
C ASN A 98 -22.22 -8.59 -3.16
N MET A 99 -21.05 -8.60 -2.52
CA MET A 99 -20.90 -9.22 -1.21
C MET A 99 -20.97 -8.20 -0.07
N ALA A 100 -21.77 -8.48 0.97
CA ALA A 100 -21.85 -7.52 2.08
C ALA A 100 -20.63 -7.62 3.03
N LYS A 101 -20.20 -8.82 3.42
CA LYS A 101 -19.11 -9.01 4.40
C LYS A 101 -18.25 -10.24 4.12
N LEU A 102 -16.93 -10.06 4.09
CA LEU A 102 -15.94 -11.14 4.08
C LEU A 102 -15.02 -11.05 5.31
N TRP A 103 -14.89 -12.15 6.04
CA TRP A 103 -13.92 -12.34 7.13
C TRP A 103 -12.93 -13.43 6.76
N SER A 104 -11.64 -13.10 6.70
CA SER A 104 -10.56 -14.00 6.25
C SER A 104 -9.33 -13.94 7.17
N ASN A 105 -9.20 -14.85 8.14
CA ASN A 105 -8.13 -14.76 9.14
C ASN A 105 -7.24 -16.01 9.21
N ASN A 106 -5.96 -15.81 9.53
CA ASN A 106 -4.97 -16.87 9.81
C ASN A 106 -4.81 -17.89 8.67
N ASN A 107 -4.93 -17.47 7.41
CA ASN A 107 -4.75 -18.35 6.27
C ASN A 107 -3.29 -18.32 5.80
N ASN A 108 -2.74 -19.49 5.45
CA ASN A 108 -1.43 -19.57 4.81
C ASN A 108 -1.62 -19.74 3.31
N ILE A 109 -1.14 -18.79 2.52
CA ILE A 109 -1.29 -18.71 1.08
C ILE A 109 0.09 -18.81 0.44
N ILE A 110 0.41 -19.96 -0.15
CA ILE A 110 1.68 -20.18 -0.87
C ILE A 110 1.36 -20.06 -2.36
N ASN A 111 1.89 -19.07 -3.09
CA ASN A 111 1.31 -18.65 -4.37
C ASN A 111 2.26 -18.50 -5.56
N ASN A 112 1.66 -18.71 -6.74
CA ASN A 112 2.12 -18.41 -8.10
C ASN A 112 0.84 -18.01 -8.89
N SER A 113 0.00 -17.17 -8.30
CA SER A 113 -1.37 -16.92 -8.78
C SER A 113 -1.52 -15.66 -9.62
N ARG A 114 -2.61 -15.59 -10.39
CA ARG A 114 -3.12 -14.36 -11.00
C ARG A 114 -4.57 -14.13 -10.58
N GLY A 115 -4.92 -12.98 -10.00
CA GLY A 115 -6.30 -12.72 -9.54
C GLY A 115 -6.67 -13.68 -8.41
N PHE A 116 -6.07 -13.56 -7.22
CA PHE A 116 -6.44 -14.47 -6.13
C PHE A 116 -7.81 -14.10 -5.56
N LEU A 117 -8.10 -12.81 -5.44
CA LEU A 117 -9.33 -12.28 -4.87
C LEU A 117 -9.80 -11.09 -5.70
N ASP A 118 -10.82 -11.30 -6.53
CA ASP A 118 -11.42 -10.26 -7.35
C ASP A 118 -12.80 -9.92 -6.79
N MET A 119 -13.00 -8.65 -6.39
CA MET A 119 -14.18 -8.22 -5.65
C MET A 119 -14.82 -6.97 -6.27
N VAL A 120 -16.11 -7.09 -6.57
CA VAL A 120 -16.94 -5.98 -7.09
C VAL A 120 -18.09 -5.70 -6.14
N ASN A 121 -18.28 -4.43 -5.76
CA ASN A 121 -19.36 -3.95 -4.90
C ASN A 121 -19.40 -4.63 -3.53
N MET A 122 -18.27 -4.57 -2.79
CA MET A 122 -18.20 -5.14 -1.45
C MET A 122 -18.35 -4.07 -0.36
N ALA A 123 -19.17 -4.34 0.66
CA ALA A 123 -19.32 -3.38 1.77
C ALA A 123 -18.17 -3.46 2.79
N LYS A 124 -17.71 -4.67 3.16
CA LYS A 124 -16.68 -4.82 4.21
C LYS A 124 -15.81 -6.07 4.04
N LEU A 125 -14.49 -5.88 4.02
CA LEU A 125 -13.50 -6.96 4.10
C LEU A 125 -12.64 -6.82 5.37
N TRP A 126 -12.53 -7.91 6.13
CA TRP A 126 -11.67 -8.06 7.31
C TRP A 126 -10.69 -9.19 7.08
N SER A 127 -9.39 -8.89 7.11
CA SER A 127 -8.34 -9.84 6.78
C SER A 127 -7.14 -9.69 7.73
N ASN A 128 -6.87 -10.68 8.59
CA ASN A 128 -5.81 -10.61 9.60
C ASN A 128 -4.90 -11.86 9.58
N ASN A 129 -3.60 -11.66 9.84
CA ASN A 129 -2.59 -12.73 10.03
C ASN A 129 -2.52 -13.74 8.87
N ASN A 130 -2.59 -13.29 7.63
CA ASN A 130 -2.49 -14.21 6.49
C ASN A 130 -1.03 -14.26 6.01
N ASN A 131 -0.40 -15.42 5.99
CA ASN A 131 0.94 -15.54 5.41
C ASN A 131 0.82 -15.66 3.90
N ILE A 132 1.46 -14.78 3.11
CA ILE A 132 1.38 -14.83 1.64
C ILE A 132 2.79 -14.94 1.09
N ILE A 133 3.10 -16.06 0.44
CA ILE A 133 4.46 -16.37 -0.03
C ILE A 133 4.48 -16.48 -1.56
N ASN A 134 5.23 -15.56 -2.20
CA ASN A 134 5.77 -15.55 -3.57
C ASN A 134 4.86 -15.30 -4.80
N ASN A 135 5.48 -14.68 -5.83
CA ASN A 135 5.13 -14.67 -7.27
C ASN A 135 3.66 -14.44 -7.71
N SER A 136 2.90 -13.57 -7.03
CA SER A 136 1.55 -13.20 -7.47
C SER A 136 1.52 -12.02 -8.46
N ARG A 137 0.50 -12.01 -9.34
CA ARG A 137 0.08 -10.82 -10.09
C ARG A 137 -1.40 -10.52 -9.82
N GLY A 138 -1.77 -9.31 -9.39
CA GLY A 138 -3.17 -9.01 -9.06
C GLY A 138 -3.64 -9.90 -7.91
N PHE A 139 -3.03 -9.78 -6.72
CA PHE A 139 -3.42 -10.68 -5.61
C PHE A 139 -4.81 -10.30 -5.08
N LEU A 140 -5.11 -9.01 -5.00
CA LEU A 140 -6.35 -8.46 -4.52
C LEU A 140 -6.79 -7.32 -5.43
N ASP A 141 -7.80 -7.56 -6.26
CA ASP A 141 -8.37 -6.56 -7.16
C ASP A 141 -9.77 -6.18 -6.65
N MET A 142 -9.98 -4.91 -6.34
CA MET A 142 -11.19 -4.43 -5.68
C MET A 142 -11.80 -3.22 -6.37
N VAL A 143 -13.08 -3.32 -6.72
CA VAL A 143 -13.85 -2.23 -7.33
C VAL A 143 -15.08 -1.91 -6.48
N ASN A 144 -15.28 -0.62 -6.19
CA ASN A 144 -16.42 -0.09 -5.44
C ASN A 144 -16.55 -0.70 -4.04
N MET A 145 -15.50 -0.57 -3.21
CA MET A 145 -15.51 -1.10 -1.85
C MET A 145 -15.72 0.01 -0.81
N ALA A 146 -16.67 -0.18 0.11
CA ALA A 146 -16.89 0.81 1.15
C ALA A 146 -15.79 0.81 2.23
N LYS A 147 -15.32 -0.36 2.66
CA LYS A 147 -14.32 -0.45 3.73
C LYS A 147 -13.49 -1.73 3.71
N LEU A 148 -12.16 -1.56 3.67
CA LEU A 148 -11.19 -2.61 3.95
C LEU A 148 -10.48 -2.32 5.27
N CYS A 149 -10.46 -3.30 6.18
CA CYS A 149 -9.60 -3.29 7.36
C CYS A 149 -8.77 -4.55 7.38
N SER A 150 -7.46 -4.40 7.29
CA SER A 150 -6.54 -5.52 7.30
C SER A 150 -5.39 -5.25 8.25
N ASN A 151 -5.15 -6.12 9.22
CA ASN A 151 -3.90 -6.15 9.96
C ASN A 151 -3.03 -7.22 9.29
N ILE A 152 -2.20 -6.78 8.35
CA ILE A 152 -1.40 -7.61 7.44
C ILE A 152 -0.10 -7.97 8.17
N ASN A 153 -0.19 -8.89 9.14
CA ASN A 153 0.99 -9.64 9.59
C ASN A 153 1.33 -10.68 8.49
N ASN A 154 1.75 -10.22 7.31
CA ASN A 154 2.04 -11.09 6.18
C ASN A 154 3.55 -11.24 6.07
N ASN A 155 4.08 -12.33 6.62
CA ASN A 155 5.52 -12.57 6.52
C ASN A 155 5.92 -12.92 5.06
N ILE A 156 6.74 -12.03 4.48
CA ILE A 156 7.55 -12.14 3.25
C ILE A 156 6.80 -12.19 1.90
N ILE A 157 6.80 -11.06 1.18
CA ILE A 157 6.33 -10.93 -0.20
C ILE A 157 7.53 -10.69 -1.11
N ASN A 158 7.90 -11.67 -1.93
CA ASN A 158 8.93 -11.50 -2.95
C ASN A 158 8.32 -11.56 -4.36
N ASN A 159 8.79 -10.68 -5.25
CA ASN A 159 8.49 -10.69 -6.70
C ASN A 159 7.00 -10.52 -7.08
N SER A 160 6.21 -9.76 -6.32
CA SER A 160 4.81 -9.46 -6.69
C SER A 160 4.70 -8.31 -7.70
N ARG A 161 3.63 -8.33 -8.52
CA ARG A 161 3.20 -7.17 -9.32
C ARG A 161 1.72 -6.89 -9.11
N GLY A 162 1.30 -5.67 -8.78
CA GLY A 162 -0.11 -5.38 -8.50
C GLY A 162 -0.60 -6.23 -7.33
N PHE A 163 -0.03 -6.06 -6.13
CA PHE A 163 -0.47 -6.90 -5.01
C PHE A 163 -1.88 -6.50 -4.56
N LEU A 164 -2.17 -5.21 -4.56
CA LEU A 164 -3.44 -4.63 -4.16
C LEU A 164 -3.83 -3.52 -5.14
N ASP A 165 -4.80 -3.81 -6.01
CA ASP A 165 -5.31 -2.84 -6.97
C ASP A 165 -6.74 -2.44 -6.56
N MET A 166 -6.95 -1.14 -6.29
CA MET A 166 -8.20 -0.65 -5.70
C MET A 166 -8.76 0.55 -6.46
N VAL A 167 -10.03 0.43 -6.88
CA VAL A 167 -10.77 1.50 -7.56
C VAL A 167 -12.03 1.85 -6.76
N ASN A 168 -12.23 3.15 -6.51
CA ASN A 168 -13.40 3.69 -5.81
C ASN A 168 -13.58 3.10 -4.40
N MET A 169 -12.59 3.29 -3.53
CA MET A 169 -12.65 2.79 -2.15
C MET A 169 -12.77 3.92 -1.12
N ALA A 170 -13.74 3.81 -0.21
CA ALA A 170 -13.97 4.89 0.76
C ALA A 170 -12.99 4.84 1.95
N LYS A 171 -12.56 3.65 2.40
CA LYS A 171 -11.59 3.56 3.51
C LYS A 171 -10.75 2.29 3.48
N LEU A 172 -9.43 2.47 3.57
CA LEU A 172 -8.46 1.42 3.86
C LEU A 172 -7.76 1.67 5.20
N CYS A 173 -7.70 0.64 6.05
CA CYS A 173 -6.88 0.61 7.25
C CYS A 173 -5.91 -0.57 7.19
N SER A 174 -4.60 -0.27 7.19
CA SER A 174 -3.49 -1.20 7.26
C SER A 174 -2.57 -0.80 8.43
N ASN A 175 -2.50 -1.62 9.48
CA ASN A 175 -1.65 -1.35 10.65
C ASN A 175 -0.80 -2.57 11.01
N ASN A 176 0.45 -2.31 11.43
CA ASN A 176 1.40 -3.28 12.00
C ASN A 176 1.86 -4.37 11.04
N ASN A 177 2.45 -3.98 9.92
CA ASN A 177 3.06 -4.94 8.99
C ASN A 177 4.58 -5.01 9.18
N SER A 178 5.04 -4.90 10.44
CA SER A 178 6.45 -4.72 10.78
C SER A 178 7.34 -5.93 10.47
N ASN A 179 6.76 -7.09 10.18
CA ASN A 179 7.50 -8.31 9.83
C ASN A 179 7.55 -8.59 8.32
N ASN A 180 7.11 -7.65 7.48
CA ASN A 180 7.01 -7.86 6.05
C ASN A 180 8.33 -7.49 5.35
N ASN A 181 9.12 -8.48 4.94
CA ASN A 181 10.17 -8.24 3.94
C ASN A 181 9.51 -8.22 2.55
N ILE A 182 9.33 -7.04 1.96
CA ILE A 182 8.79 -6.90 0.59
C ILE A 182 9.94 -6.67 -0.39
N ASN A 183 10.46 -7.73 -1.01
CA ASN A 183 11.56 -7.61 -1.98
C ASN A 183 11.08 -7.67 -3.44
N ASN A 184 11.70 -6.87 -4.30
CA ASN A 184 11.55 -6.94 -5.77
C ASN A 184 10.09 -6.80 -6.28
N SER A 185 9.24 -6.06 -5.55
CA SER A 185 7.85 -5.79 -5.96
C SER A 185 7.75 -4.63 -6.95
N ARG A 186 6.70 -4.63 -7.78
CA ARG A 186 6.32 -3.48 -8.62
C ARG A 186 4.82 -3.18 -8.50
N GLY A 187 4.41 -1.93 -8.33
CA GLY A 187 2.98 -1.60 -8.18
C GLY A 187 2.41 -2.38 -7.00
N PHE A 188 2.99 -2.23 -5.79
CA PHE A 188 2.52 -3.06 -4.67
C PHE A 188 1.09 -2.68 -4.26
N LEU A 189 0.79 -1.39 -4.31
CA LEU A 189 -0.49 -0.82 -3.97
C LEU A 189 -0.85 0.27 -5.00
N ASP A 190 -1.78 -0.05 -5.90
CA ASP A 190 -2.27 0.89 -6.92
C ASP A 190 -3.70 1.29 -6.58
N MET A 191 -3.93 2.59 -6.40
CA MET A 191 -5.16 3.10 -5.79
C MET A 191 -5.73 4.30 -6.56
N VAL A 192 -6.97 4.18 -7.01
CA VAL A 192 -7.69 5.21 -7.75
C VAL A 192 -8.98 5.59 -7.01
N ASN A 193 -9.21 6.89 -6.83
CA ASN A 193 -10.39 7.47 -6.19
C ASN A 193 -10.61 6.94 -4.76
N MET A 194 -9.67 7.24 -3.87
CA MET A 194 -9.72 6.80 -2.49
C MET A 194 -9.96 7.95 -1.50
N ALA A 195 -10.92 7.80 -0.59
CA ALA A 195 -11.17 8.87 0.37
C ALA A 195 -10.18 8.88 1.54
N LYS A 196 -9.83 7.72 2.12
CA LYS A 196 -8.95 7.64 3.30
C LYS A 196 -8.09 6.37 3.32
N LEU A 197 -6.78 6.54 3.50
CA LEU A 197 -5.83 5.46 3.76
C LEU A 197 -5.08 5.70 5.08
N TRP A 198 -5.06 4.69 5.96
CA TRP A 198 -4.20 4.64 7.15
C TRP A 198 -3.21 3.49 6.99
N SER A 199 -1.91 3.80 7.02
CA SER A 199 -0.81 2.85 6.81
C SER A 199 0.33 3.09 7.82
N ASN A 200 0.30 2.39 8.97
CA ASN A 200 1.26 2.63 10.06
C ASN A 200 2.10 1.39 10.40
N ASN A 201 3.35 1.63 10.82
CA ASN A 201 4.29 0.63 11.33
C ASN A 201 4.62 -0.49 10.30
N ASN A 202 4.93 -0.12 9.06
CA ASN A 202 5.34 -1.07 8.02
C ASN A 202 6.88 -1.04 7.85
N ASN A 203 7.50 -2.21 7.76
CA ASN A 203 8.88 -2.33 7.30
C ASN A 203 8.85 -2.73 5.82
N ILE A 204 9.62 -2.06 4.97
CA ILE A 204 9.66 -2.30 3.53
C ILE A 204 11.13 -2.40 3.12
N ILE A 205 11.51 -3.55 2.57
CA ILE A 205 12.92 -3.94 2.45
C ILE A 205 13.23 -4.39 1.00
N ASN A 206 14.05 -3.58 0.32
CA ASN A 206 14.83 -3.81 -0.91
C ASN A 206 14.12 -3.86 -2.29
N ASN A 207 14.66 -3.07 -3.23
CA ASN A 207 14.47 -3.19 -4.69
C ASN A 207 13.02 -3.07 -5.21
N SER A 208 12.14 -2.32 -4.54
CA SER A 208 10.78 -2.05 -5.02
C SER A 208 10.72 -0.89 -6.03
N ARG A 209 9.75 -0.90 -6.95
CA ARG A 209 9.43 0.23 -7.84
C ARG A 209 7.94 0.52 -7.88
N GLY A 210 7.52 1.78 -7.75
CA GLY A 210 6.09 2.12 -7.67
C GLY A 210 5.45 1.37 -6.51
N PHE A 211 5.93 1.59 -5.28
CA PHE A 211 5.40 0.81 -4.15
C PHE A 211 3.96 1.21 -3.86
N LEU A 212 3.66 2.50 -3.95
CA LEU A 212 2.37 3.10 -3.70
C LEU A 212 2.06 4.12 -4.80
N ASP A 213 1.18 3.76 -5.72
CA ASP A 213 0.74 4.65 -6.79
C ASP A 213 -0.70 5.08 -6.52
N MET A 214 -0.93 6.38 -6.36
CA MET A 214 -2.19 6.93 -5.86
C MET A 214 -2.72 8.07 -6.73
N VAL A 215 -3.94 7.92 -7.22
CA VAL A 215 -4.65 8.94 -8.01
C VAL A 215 -5.95 9.33 -7.34
N ASN A 216 -6.16 10.65 -7.17
CA ASN A 216 -7.37 11.24 -6.59
C ASN A 216 -7.65 10.74 -5.17
N MET A 217 -6.70 10.97 -4.25
CA MET A 217 -6.86 10.56 -2.85
C MET A 217 -7.07 11.75 -1.90
N ALA A 218 -8.11 11.68 -1.06
CA ALA A 218 -8.41 12.80 -0.18
C ALA A 218 -7.49 12.86 1.06
N LYS A 219 -7.20 11.72 1.71
CA LYS A 219 -6.34 11.69 2.92
C LYS A 219 -5.50 10.41 3.02
N LEU A 220 -4.20 10.59 3.25
CA LEU A 220 -3.26 9.53 3.63
C LEU A 220 -2.61 9.83 4.98
N TRP A 221 -2.64 8.85 5.90
CA TRP A 221 -1.85 8.84 7.13
C TRP A 221 -0.84 7.68 7.08
N SER A 222 0.45 8.00 7.17
CA SER A 222 1.54 7.05 7.02
C SER A 222 2.66 7.27 8.04
N ASN A 223 2.62 6.57 9.17
CA ASN A 223 3.56 6.80 10.28
C ASN A 223 4.45 5.59 10.60
N ASN A 224 5.68 5.85 11.07
CA ASN A 224 6.63 4.86 11.60
C ASN A 224 6.98 3.73 10.61
N ASN A 225 7.16 4.05 9.33
CA ASN A 225 7.56 3.08 8.33
C ASN A 225 9.07 3.11 8.13
N ASN A 226 9.70 1.95 8.06
CA ASN A 226 11.12 1.84 7.72
C ASN A 226 11.26 1.38 6.27
N ILE A 227 11.83 2.22 5.42
CA ILE A 227 12.15 1.90 4.01
C ILE A 227 13.66 1.63 3.90
N ILE A 228 14.02 0.44 3.43
CA ILE A 228 15.40 -0.03 3.37
C ILE A 228 15.77 -0.34 1.91
N ASN A 229 16.71 0.45 1.37
CA ASN A 229 17.55 0.29 0.19
C ASN A 229 16.90 0.17 -1.22
N ASN A 230 17.49 0.90 -2.20
CA ASN A 230 17.35 0.71 -3.65
C ASN A 230 15.91 0.81 -4.23
N SER A 231 15.01 1.58 -3.62
CA SER A 231 13.68 1.85 -4.18
C SER A 231 13.68 2.97 -5.24
N ARG A 232 12.74 2.89 -6.20
CA ARG A 232 12.47 3.98 -7.16
C ARG A 232 10.98 4.28 -7.25
N GLY A 233 10.57 5.54 -7.13
CA GLY A 233 9.13 5.89 -7.13
C GLY A 233 8.44 5.17 -5.97
N PHE A 234 8.82 5.48 -4.73
CA PHE A 234 8.25 4.75 -3.59
C PHE A 234 6.78 5.15 -3.38
N LEU A 235 6.50 6.45 -3.52
CA LEU A 235 5.17 7.04 -3.39
C LEU A 235 4.95 8.00 -4.56
N ASP A 236 4.13 7.60 -5.52
CA ASP A 236 3.77 8.42 -6.68
C ASP A 236 2.30 8.85 -6.52
N MET A 237 2.07 10.16 -6.43
CA MET A 237 0.78 10.69 -5.96
C MET A 237 0.28 11.83 -6.85
N VAL A 238 -0.92 11.68 -7.39
CA VAL A 238 -1.58 12.67 -8.24
C VAL A 238 -2.92 13.09 -7.64
N ASN A 239 -3.16 14.39 -7.56
CA ASN A 239 -4.39 14.99 -7.06
C ASN A 239 -4.74 14.54 -5.64
N MET A 240 -3.84 14.79 -4.70
CA MET A 240 -4.06 14.46 -3.31
C MET A 240 -4.39 15.70 -2.46
N ALA A 241 -5.35 15.58 -1.53
CA ALA A 241 -5.74 16.72 -0.70
C ALA A 241 -4.90 16.84 0.58
N LYS A 242 -4.67 15.74 1.32
CA LYS A 242 -3.82 15.76 2.54
C LYS A 242 -2.98 14.49 2.71
N LEU A 243 -1.68 14.66 2.94
CA LEU A 243 -0.79 13.58 3.39
C LEU A 243 -0.17 13.95 4.75
N TRP A 244 -0.25 13.03 5.70
CA TRP A 244 0.47 13.08 6.98
C TRP A 244 1.43 11.90 7.05
N SER A 245 2.70 12.20 7.25
CA SER A 245 3.77 11.19 7.27
C SER A 245 4.81 11.58 8.32
N ASN A 246 4.99 10.72 9.33
CA ASN A 246 5.85 10.97 10.48
C ASN A 246 6.77 9.77 10.81
N ASN A 247 8.00 10.06 11.25
CA ASN A 247 9.00 9.09 11.75
C ASN A 247 9.30 7.96 10.74
N ASN A 248 9.51 8.29 9.47
CA ASN A 248 9.82 7.29 8.47
C ASN A 248 11.35 7.21 8.26
N ASN A 249 11.97 6.08 8.53
CA ASN A 249 13.41 5.93 8.29
C ASN A 249 13.66 5.49 6.85
N ILE A 250 14.55 6.18 6.13
CA ILE A 250 14.75 5.96 4.69
C ILE A 250 16.22 5.73 4.41
N ILE A 251 16.60 4.48 4.19
CA ILE A 251 18.00 4.08 4.19
C ILE A 251 18.45 3.74 2.77
N ASN A 252 19.37 4.56 2.24
CA ASN A 252 20.31 4.39 1.11
C ASN A 252 19.77 4.17 -0.33
N ASN A 253 20.43 4.83 -1.30
CA ASN A 253 20.37 4.59 -2.75
C ASN A 253 18.96 4.65 -3.40
N SER A 254 18.02 5.40 -2.84
CA SER A 254 16.69 5.60 -3.43
C SER A 254 16.68 6.74 -4.45
N ARG A 255 15.74 6.68 -5.42
CA ARG A 255 15.47 7.77 -6.38
C ARG A 255 13.98 8.06 -6.49
N GLY A 256 13.55 9.31 -6.41
CA GLY A 256 12.12 9.65 -6.46
C GLY A 256 11.39 8.97 -5.31
N PHE A 257 11.71 9.32 -4.06
CA PHE A 257 11.03 8.65 -2.94
C PHE A 257 9.57 9.08 -2.86
N LEU A 258 9.32 10.36 -3.09
CA LEU A 258 7.99 10.96 -3.06
C LEU A 258 7.84 11.88 -4.28
N ASP A 259 7.08 11.42 -5.26
CA ASP A 259 6.78 12.18 -6.47
C ASP A 259 5.30 12.62 -6.40
N MET A 260 5.07 13.93 -6.41
CA MET A 260 3.75 14.52 -6.14
C MET A 260 3.34 15.56 -7.16
N VAL A 261 2.12 15.43 -7.68
CA VAL A 261 1.52 16.40 -8.59
C VAL A 261 0.15 16.84 -8.08
N ASN A 262 -0.09 18.15 -8.06
CA ASN A 262 -1.35 18.78 -7.66
C ASN A 262 -1.77 18.39 -6.24
N MET A 263 -0.92 18.69 -5.28
CA MET A 263 -1.15 18.35 -3.88
C MET A 263 -1.59 19.60 -3.12
N ALA A 264 -2.69 19.52 -2.36
CA ALA A 264 -3.18 20.70 -1.63
C ALA A 264 -2.41 20.94 -0.32
N LYS A 265 -2.13 19.88 0.47
CA LYS A 265 -1.38 20.03 1.73
C LYS A 265 -0.59 18.79 2.11
N LEU A 266 0.73 18.93 2.19
CA LEU A 266 1.59 17.95 2.83
C LEU A 266 1.94 18.45 4.24
N CYS A 267 1.33 17.82 5.25
CA CYS A 267 1.68 18.00 6.65
C CYS A 267 2.50 16.80 7.09
N SER A 268 3.70 16.69 6.55
CA SER A 268 4.64 15.68 7.01
C SER A 268 5.46 16.34 8.13
N ASN A 269 5.39 15.82 9.35
CA ASN A 269 6.57 15.97 10.19
C ASN A 269 7.53 14.92 9.64
N ILE A 270 8.26 15.25 8.57
CA ILE A 270 9.44 14.49 8.12
C ILE A 270 10.54 14.61 9.20
N ASN A 271 10.15 14.52 10.47
CA ASN A 271 11.01 14.62 11.62
C ASN A 271 11.77 13.31 11.69
N ASN A 272 13.08 13.41 11.61
CA ASN A 272 14.02 12.31 11.77
C ASN A 272 14.15 11.38 10.56
N ASN A 273 13.84 11.85 9.34
CA ASN A 273 14.33 11.11 8.18
C ASN A 273 15.84 11.32 8.08
N ILE A 274 16.58 10.22 8.17
CA ILE A 274 18.02 10.18 7.90
C ILE A 274 18.19 9.75 6.45
N ILE A 275 18.57 10.65 5.55
CA ILE A 275 18.92 10.31 4.18
C ILE A 275 20.43 10.17 4.10
N ASN A 276 20.89 8.95 3.88
CA ASN A 276 22.30 8.63 3.70
C ASN A 276 22.57 8.09 2.29
N ASN A 277 23.80 8.29 1.81
CA ASN A 277 24.44 7.55 0.72
C ASN A 277 23.74 7.61 -0.65
N ASN A 278 24.07 8.65 -1.43
CA ASN A 278 23.85 8.76 -2.89
C ASN A 278 22.39 8.73 -3.38
N SER A 279 21.40 8.93 -2.51
CA SER A 279 20.00 9.14 -2.95
C SER A 279 19.84 10.40 -3.80
N ARG A 280 18.84 10.40 -4.70
CA ARG A 280 18.52 11.56 -5.57
C ARG A 280 17.03 11.82 -5.68
N GLY A 281 16.59 13.08 -5.72
CA GLY A 281 15.18 13.42 -5.91
C GLY A 281 14.35 12.82 -4.78
N PHE A 282 14.62 13.23 -3.54
CA PHE A 282 13.91 12.63 -2.41
C PHE A 282 12.43 13.04 -2.42
N LEU A 283 12.17 14.31 -2.73
CA LEU A 283 10.85 14.88 -2.81
C LEU A 283 10.77 15.72 -4.09
N ASP A 284 10.07 15.21 -5.10
CA ASP A 284 9.83 15.91 -6.35
C ASP A 284 8.36 16.34 -6.36
N MET A 285 8.11 17.66 -6.39
CA MET A 285 6.76 18.21 -6.23
C MET A 285 6.42 19.24 -7.30
N VAL A 286 5.22 19.11 -7.87
CA VAL A 286 4.65 20.09 -8.81
C VAL A 286 3.28 20.53 -8.32
N ASN A 287 3.07 21.85 -8.27
CA ASN A 287 1.81 22.49 -7.84
C ASN A 287 1.40 22.09 -6.41
N MET A 288 2.18 22.57 -5.44
CA MET A 288 1.98 22.28 -4.03
C MET A 288 1.55 23.56 -3.28
N ALA A 289 0.46 23.50 -2.49
CA ALA A 289 0.04 24.67 -1.71
C ALA A 289 0.79 24.83 -0.38
N LYS A 290 1.14 23.74 0.32
CA LYS A 290 1.85 23.83 1.61
C LYS A 290 2.63 22.56 1.98
N LEU A 291 3.91 22.74 2.31
CA LEU A 291 4.80 21.72 2.87
C LEU A 291 5.37 22.18 4.20
N CYS A 292 5.42 21.26 5.16
CA CYS A 292 6.28 21.38 6.34
C CYS A 292 7.31 20.24 6.28
N CYS A 293 8.60 20.55 6.49
CA CYS A 293 9.72 19.60 6.48
C CYS A 293 10.71 19.99 7.59
N ASN A 294 10.58 19.40 8.78
CA ASN A 294 11.43 19.77 9.91
C ASN A 294 12.28 18.60 10.37
N ASN A 295 13.43 18.87 11.00
CA ASN A 295 14.30 17.88 11.64
C ASN A 295 14.79 16.76 10.71
N ASN A 296 15.13 17.08 9.46
CA ASN A 296 15.72 16.13 8.51
C ASN A 296 17.23 16.12 8.61
N SER A 297 17.86 14.97 8.37
CA SER A 297 19.30 14.89 8.13
C SER A 297 19.57 14.42 6.71
N ASN A 298 20.37 15.19 5.98
CA ASN A 298 20.82 14.83 4.64
C ASN A 298 22.34 14.67 4.63
N ASN A 299 22.82 13.50 4.19
CA ASN A 299 24.24 13.15 4.15
C ASN A 299 24.56 12.43 2.84
N ASN A 300 25.48 13.00 2.04
CA ASN A 300 25.89 12.48 0.73
C ASN A 300 24.74 12.29 -0.28
N SER A 301 23.73 13.16 -0.36
CA SER A 301 22.64 13.05 -1.36
C SER A 301 22.49 14.29 -2.25
N ARG A 302 21.72 14.19 -3.35
CA ARG A 302 21.45 15.32 -4.27
C ARG A 302 19.96 15.53 -4.51
N GLY A 303 19.48 16.77 -4.64
CA GLY A 303 18.07 17.03 -4.94
C GLY A 303 17.17 16.51 -3.82
N PHE A 304 17.33 17.04 -2.61
CA PHE A 304 16.52 16.59 -1.47
C PHE A 304 15.08 17.07 -1.61
N LEU A 305 14.87 18.30 -2.08
CA LEU A 305 13.58 18.90 -2.35
C LEU A 305 13.65 19.62 -3.69
N ASP A 306 13.02 19.05 -4.70
CA ASP A 306 12.88 19.64 -6.02
C ASP A 306 11.41 20.06 -6.17
N MET A 307 11.14 21.37 -6.24
CA MET A 307 9.77 21.90 -6.22
C MET A 307 9.50 22.89 -7.35
N VAL A 308 8.35 22.73 -8.01
CA VAL A 308 7.82 23.67 -9.00
C VAL A 308 6.44 24.15 -8.56
N ASN A 309 6.23 25.47 -8.54
CA ASN A 309 4.99 26.13 -8.14
C ASN A 309 4.56 25.77 -6.71
N MET A 310 5.27 26.33 -5.74
CA MET A 310 5.04 26.06 -4.33
C MET A 310 4.58 27.32 -3.58
N ALA A 311 3.40 27.26 -2.95
CA ALA A 311 2.85 28.42 -2.27
C ALA A 311 3.42 28.64 -0.86
N LYS A 312 3.75 27.58 -0.10
CA LYS A 312 4.35 27.73 1.24
C LYS A 312 5.20 26.54 1.65
N LEU A 313 6.44 26.81 2.06
CA LEU A 313 7.37 25.83 2.64
C LEU A 313 7.77 26.30 4.04
N CYS A 314 7.71 25.38 5.01
CA CYS A 314 8.31 25.55 6.32
C CYS A 314 9.36 24.46 6.53
N SER A 315 10.63 24.84 6.61
CA SER A 315 11.76 23.93 6.64
C SER A 315 12.70 24.26 7.81
N ASN A 316 12.52 23.62 8.97
CA ASN A 316 13.24 23.98 10.19
C ASN A 316 14.10 22.84 10.77
N ASN A 317 15.18 23.18 11.47
CA ASN A 317 16.05 22.23 12.18
C ASN A 317 16.65 21.12 11.28
N ASN A 318 16.89 21.38 10.01
CA ASN A 318 17.47 20.39 9.10
C ASN A 318 19.00 20.45 9.17
N ASN A 319 19.66 19.29 9.05
CA ASN A 319 21.10 19.17 9.10
C ASN A 319 21.64 18.60 7.79
N ILE A 320 22.50 19.35 7.11
CA ILE A 320 23.15 18.93 5.87
C ILE A 320 24.63 18.70 6.14
N ASN A 321 25.04 17.45 5.93
CA ASN A 321 26.42 17.01 6.07
C ASN A 321 26.97 16.53 4.72
N ASN A 322 28.30 16.59 4.59
CA ASN A 322 29.17 15.92 3.61
C ASN A 322 28.64 15.83 2.15
N ASN A 323 29.31 16.50 1.21
CA ASN A 323 29.15 16.34 -0.25
C ASN A 323 27.71 16.43 -0.82
N SER A 324 26.72 16.80 -0.01
CA SER A 324 25.33 16.97 -0.44
C SER A 324 25.19 18.22 -1.33
N ARG A 325 24.30 18.16 -2.33
CA ARG A 325 24.04 19.29 -3.26
C ARG A 325 22.56 19.44 -3.59
N GLY A 326 22.09 20.65 -3.82
CA GLY A 326 20.69 20.92 -4.20
C GLY A 326 19.74 20.42 -3.12
N PHE A 327 19.87 20.96 -1.90
CA PHE A 327 18.98 20.56 -0.82
C PHE A 327 17.56 21.09 -1.03
N LEU A 328 17.48 22.30 -1.58
CA LEU A 328 16.23 22.98 -1.92
C LEU A 328 16.43 23.59 -3.31
N ASP A 329 15.94 22.91 -4.34
CA ASP A 329 15.90 23.41 -5.71
C ASP A 329 14.44 23.79 -6.02
N MET A 330 14.18 25.09 -6.17
CA MET A 330 12.82 25.61 -6.27
C MET A 330 12.61 26.54 -7.44
N VAL A 331 11.49 26.34 -8.14
CA VAL A 331 10.99 27.23 -9.19
C VAL A 331 9.60 27.72 -8.78
N ASN A 332 9.41 29.04 -8.72
CA ASN A 332 8.18 29.72 -8.33
C ASN A 332 7.74 29.40 -6.89
N MET A 333 8.34 30.11 -5.94
CA MET A 333 8.10 29.94 -4.50
C MET A 333 7.44 31.18 -3.89
N ALA A 334 6.23 31.05 -3.34
CA ALA A 334 5.56 32.23 -2.77
C ALA A 334 6.01 32.57 -1.34
N LYS A 335 6.22 31.58 -0.45
CA LYS A 335 6.62 31.81 0.96
C LYS A 335 7.52 30.72 1.52
N LEU A 336 8.76 31.05 1.88
CA LEU A 336 9.66 30.16 2.62
C LEU A 336 9.85 30.60 4.08
N CYS A 337 9.71 29.67 5.02
CA CYS A 337 10.18 29.81 6.40
C CYS A 337 11.31 28.80 6.63
N SER A 338 12.49 29.26 7.02
CA SER A 338 13.67 28.41 7.22
C SER A 338 14.45 28.83 8.46
N ASN A 339 14.36 28.05 9.54
CA ASN A 339 15.02 28.34 10.82
C ASN A 339 15.90 27.18 11.30
N ASN A 340 17.05 27.49 11.93
CA ASN A 340 17.95 26.52 12.56
C ASN A 340 18.44 25.41 11.61
N ASN A 341 18.65 25.73 10.34
CA ASN A 341 19.18 24.76 9.39
C ASN A 341 20.71 24.80 9.44
N ASN A 342 21.32 23.73 9.93
CA ASN A 342 22.78 23.61 10.03
C ASN A 342 23.35 23.02 8.74
N ASN A 343 24.30 23.72 8.15
CA ASN A 343 25.16 23.18 7.11
C ASN A 343 26.54 22.95 7.71
N ASN A 344 26.86 21.70 8.07
CA ASN A 344 28.22 21.32 8.43
C ASN A 344 29.00 21.15 7.12
N ILE A 345 29.42 22.28 6.55
CA ILE A 345 30.13 22.39 5.27
C ILE A 345 31.59 21.97 5.50
N ASN A 346 31.87 20.68 5.39
CA ASN A 346 33.23 20.24 5.04
C ASN A 346 33.43 20.51 3.54
N ASN A 347 33.93 21.71 3.18
CA ASN A 347 34.46 22.25 1.90
C ASN A 347 33.94 21.79 0.50
N ASN A 348 33.00 20.85 0.39
CA ASN A 348 32.57 20.22 -0.85
C ASN A 348 31.04 20.15 -1.04
N SER A 349 30.24 20.54 -0.04
CA SER A 349 28.80 20.75 -0.20
C SER A 349 28.52 22.12 -0.86
N ARG A 350 27.66 22.15 -1.87
CA ARG A 350 27.25 23.36 -2.62
C ARG A 350 25.72 23.36 -2.76
N GLY A 351 25.08 24.52 -2.67
CA GLY A 351 23.65 24.67 -2.95
C GLY A 351 22.73 24.16 -1.83
N PHE A 352 22.74 24.85 -0.68
CA PHE A 352 21.66 24.73 0.30
C PHE A 352 20.33 25.16 -0.31
N LEU A 353 20.39 26.18 -1.17
CA LEU A 353 19.25 26.89 -1.73
C LEU A 353 19.60 27.24 -3.18
N ASP A 354 18.85 26.69 -4.13
CA ASP A 354 18.80 27.15 -5.51
C ASP A 354 17.35 27.57 -5.80
N MET A 355 17.15 28.81 -6.19
CA MET A 355 15.82 29.40 -6.30
C MET A 355 15.70 30.25 -7.55
N VAL A 356 14.64 29.97 -8.30
CA VAL A 356 14.18 30.79 -9.42
C VAL A 356 12.78 31.30 -9.05
N ASN A 357 12.63 32.64 -9.01
CA ASN A 357 11.38 33.34 -8.67
C ASN A 357 10.84 33.07 -7.26
N MET A 358 11.26 33.87 -6.28
CA MET A 358 10.72 33.86 -4.91
C MET A 358 10.00 35.15 -4.58
N ALA A 359 8.79 35.06 -4.00
CA ALA A 359 8.05 36.25 -3.57
C ALA A 359 8.38 36.70 -2.14
N LYS A 360 8.59 35.79 -1.17
CA LYS A 360 8.87 36.14 0.23
C LYS A 360 9.75 35.10 0.95
N LEU A 361 10.75 35.59 1.70
CA LEU A 361 11.65 34.81 2.56
C LEU A 361 11.58 35.27 4.03
N TRP A 362 11.44 34.33 4.97
CA TRP A 362 11.50 34.58 6.42
C TRP A 362 12.66 33.77 7.05
N ASN A 363 13.66 34.47 7.61
CA ASN A 363 14.79 33.89 8.34
C ASN A 363 14.87 34.39 9.80
N GLU A 364 15.35 33.50 10.68
CA GLU A 364 15.72 33.48 12.12
C GLU A 364 15.40 34.62 13.13
N LYS A 365 14.82 35.77 12.76
CA LYS A 365 14.40 36.80 13.74
C LYS A 365 12.97 37.30 13.58
N GLY A 366 12.15 36.62 12.77
CA GLY A 366 10.76 37.03 12.55
C GLY A 366 10.60 38.37 11.81
N LYS A 367 11.66 38.85 11.14
CA LYS A 367 11.59 40.02 10.25
C LYS A 367 11.37 39.56 8.81
N GLU A 368 10.36 40.11 8.13
CA GLU A 368 10.22 40.01 6.67
C GLU A 368 11.44 40.67 6.03
N SER A 369 12.27 39.88 5.35
CA SER A 369 13.21 40.41 4.36
C SER A 369 12.52 40.33 3.01
N GLY A 370 12.13 41.47 2.44
CA GLY A 370 11.82 41.56 1.03
C GLY A 370 13.08 41.20 0.24
N LEU A 371 12.97 40.21 -0.65
CA LEU A 371 13.98 40.00 -1.68
C LEU A 371 13.46 40.73 -2.91
N ASP A 372 14.20 41.74 -3.35
CA ASP A 372 13.97 42.32 -4.68
C ASP A 372 14.35 41.26 -5.73
N PRO A 373 13.55 41.07 -6.79
CA PRO A 373 13.85 40.12 -7.85
C PRO A 373 15.11 40.57 -8.60
N VAL A 374 16.08 39.66 -8.75
CA VAL A 374 17.19 39.77 -9.72
C VAL A 374 16.82 38.96 -10.95
#